data_AF-A0A7S3RLB3-F1
#
_entry.id   AF-A0A7S3RLB3-F1
#
_cell.length_a   1.000
_cell.length_b   1.000
_cell.length_c   1.000
_cell.angle_alpha   90.00
_cell.angle_beta   90.00
_cell.angle_gamma   90.00
#
_symmetry.space_group_name_H-M   'P 1'
#
loop_
_entity.id
_entity.type
_entity.pdbx_description
1 polymer ?
#
loop_
_entity_poly.entity_id
_entity_poly.type
_entity_poly.pdbx_seq_one_letter_code
_entity_poly.pdbx_strand_id
1 'polypeptide(L)'
;VRTVMSASIAQLPFLGRSIGDHAGSFKVYFQAKGAGFGKGDASDFSVDRARQEAETARMEAHIKRRGVLAFCPEGGMNKTPSEGLNPFRRGSFAQAAKYSTPIWGAALHGSTAAWPRDALLGGDPSTVALS
;
A
#
# COMPACT_ATOMS: atom_id res chain seq x y z
N VAL A 1 6.80 -12.08 -3.30
CA VAL A 1 6.85 -10.73 -2.70
C VAL A 1 5.55 -10.51 -1.95
N ARG A 2 5.57 -9.96 -0.73
CA ARG A 2 4.36 -9.64 0.05
C ARG A 2 4.21 -8.13 0.15
N THR A 3 3.00 -7.62 0.00
CA THR A 3 2.75 -6.18 -0.05
C THR A 3 2.17 -5.66 1.26
N VAL A 4 2.47 -4.42 1.62
CA VAL A 4 1.79 -3.70 2.71
C VAL A 4 0.65 -2.89 2.09
N MET A 5 -0.58 -3.17 2.50
CA MET A 5 -1.78 -2.51 1.96
C MET A 5 -2.72 -2.03 3.06
N SER A 6 -3.60 -1.08 2.75
CA SER A 6 -4.64 -0.68 3.69
C SER A 6 -5.65 -1.81 3.91
N ALA A 7 -6.20 -1.91 5.12
CA ALA A 7 -7.27 -2.85 5.42
C ALA A 7 -8.54 -2.60 4.58
N SER A 8 -8.75 -1.38 4.07
CA SER A 8 -9.85 -1.07 3.16
C SER A 8 -9.71 -1.83 1.83
N ILE A 9 -8.53 -1.90 1.23
CA ILE A 9 -8.31 -2.67 -0.01
C ILE A 9 -8.62 -4.16 0.21
N ALA A 10 -8.39 -4.65 1.45
CA ALA A 10 -8.68 -6.02 1.82
C ALA A 10 -10.19 -6.38 1.88
N GLN A 11 -11.11 -5.41 1.82
CA GLN A 11 -12.55 -5.71 1.77
C GLN A 11 -13.11 -5.71 0.32
N LEU A 12 -12.27 -5.48 -0.69
CA LEU A 12 -12.69 -5.61 -2.09
C LEU A 12 -12.95 -7.09 -2.43
N PRO A 13 -14.06 -7.43 -3.10
CA PRO A 13 -14.53 -8.80 -3.28
C PRO A 13 -13.54 -9.74 -3.98
N PHE A 14 -12.67 -9.22 -4.84
CA PHE A 14 -11.67 -10.02 -5.59
C PHE A 14 -10.23 -9.79 -5.12
N LEU A 15 -9.87 -8.54 -4.85
CA LEU A 15 -8.51 -8.17 -4.44
C LEU A 15 -8.22 -8.56 -2.98
N GLY A 16 -9.23 -8.49 -2.11
CA GLY A 16 -9.04 -8.63 -0.68
C GLY A 16 -8.67 -10.04 -0.23
N ARG A 17 -9.43 -11.05 -0.65
CA ARG A 17 -9.13 -12.47 -0.36
C ARG A 17 -7.86 -12.93 -1.09
N SER A 18 -7.66 -12.51 -2.33
CA SER A 18 -6.51 -12.92 -3.14
C SER A 18 -5.18 -12.38 -2.61
N ILE A 19 -5.09 -11.07 -2.37
CA ILE A 19 -3.83 -10.44 -1.94
C ILE A 19 -3.62 -10.60 -0.43
N GLY A 20 -4.69 -10.48 0.36
CA GLY A 20 -4.62 -10.58 1.82
C GLY A 20 -4.43 -12.00 2.31
N ASP A 21 -5.35 -12.90 1.96
CA ASP A 21 -5.47 -14.21 2.60
C ASP A 21 -4.66 -15.27 1.85
N HIS A 22 -4.61 -15.22 0.50
CA HIS A 22 -3.84 -16.19 -0.29
C HIS A 22 -2.37 -15.81 -0.49
N ALA A 23 -2.06 -14.57 -0.89
CA ALA A 23 -0.66 -14.13 -1.04
C ALA A 23 0.04 -13.85 0.31
N GLY A 24 -0.74 -13.74 1.38
CA GLY A 24 -0.24 -13.54 2.74
C GLY A 24 0.32 -12.14 2.99
N SER A 25 -0.16 -11.14 2.26
CA SER A 25 0.23 -9.73 2.38
C SER A 25 -0.23 -9.12 3.71
N PHE A 26 0.39 -8.00 4.10
CA PHE A 26 0.20 -7.37 5.40
C PHE A 26 -0.83 -6.25 5.34
N LYS A 27 -1.75 -6.22 6.30
CA LYS A 27 -2.84 -5.24 6.36
C LYS A 27 -2.48 -4.12 7.34
N VAL A 28 -2.61 -2.86 6.92
CA VAL A 28 -2.46 -1.69 7.78
C VAL A 28 -3.84 -1.17 8.15
N TYR A 29 -4.11 -1.11 9.45
CA TYR A 29 -5.40 -0.66 9.98
C TYR A 29 -5.32 0.82 10.32
N PHE A 30 -5.67 1.67 9.35
CA PHE A 30 -5.86 3.10 9.61
C PHE A 30 -7.12 3.31 10.48
N GLN A 31 -7.01 4.18 11.47
CA GLN A 31 -8.10 4.71 12.29
C GLN A 31 -8.98 5.60 11.41
N ALA A 32 -9.92 4.99 10.70
CA ALA A 32 -10.86 5.74 9.89
C ALA A 32 -11.92 6.41 10.78
N LYS A 33 -11.78 7.71 11.06
CA LYS A 33 -12.97 8.58 11.23
C LYS A 33 -13.54 8.87 9.83
N GLY A 34 -14.23 7.88 9.26
CA GLY A 34 -14.79 7.96 7.91
C GLY A 34 -14.84 6.60 7.25
N ALA A 35 -15.65 5.70 7.80
CA ALA A 35 -15.90 4.38 7.21
C ALA A 35 -16.70 4.54 5.90
N GLY A 36 -15.98 4.60 4.78
CA GLY A 36 -16.57 4.54 3.46
C GLY A 36 -15.51 4.25 2.40
N PHE A 37 -15.71 3.16 1.66
CA PHE A 37 -15.03 2.98 0.38
C PHE A 37 -15.32 4.18 -0.53
N GLY A 38 -14.28 4.74 -1.14
CA GLY A 38 -14.43 5.77 -2.17
C GLY A 38 -14.45 7.22 -1.70
N LYS A 39 -14.39 7.53 -0.40
CA LYS A 39 -14.19 8.92 0.04
C LYS A 39 -12.73 9.16 0.43
N GLY A 40 -11.99 9.68 -0.56
CA GLY A 40 -10.66 10.21 -0.37
C GLY A 40 -10.70 11.44 0.52
N ASP A 41 -10.37 11.24 1.79
CA ASP A 41 -9.44 12.09 2.54
C ASP A 41 -9.33 11.56 3.96
N ALA A 42 -8.41 10.62 4.16
CA ALA A 42 -7.87 10.38 5.49
C ALA A 42 -6.71 11.37 5.67
N SER A 43 -6.98 12.54 6.25
CA SER A 43 -5.92 13.41 6.78
C SER A 43 -5.25 12.78 8.00
N ASP A 44 -5.93 11.82 8.62
CA ASP A 44 -5.47 11.11 9.80
C ASP A 44 -5.11 9.66 9.44
N PHE A 45 -3.80 9.41 9.32
CA PHE A 45 -3.23 8.08 9.11
C PHE A 45 -2.84 7.42 10.43
N SER A 46 -3.46 7.83 11.53
CA SER A 46 -3.34 7.17 12.83
C SER A 46 -3.68 5.69 12.67
N VAL A 47 -2.90 4.82 13.30
CA VAL A 47 -3.03 3.36 13.14
C VAL A 47 -3.59 2.77 14.42
N ASP A 48 -4.50 1.80 14.30
CA ASP A 48 -4.95 1.00 15.44
C ASP A 48 -3.80 0.11 15.92
N ARG A 49 -3.14 0.54 17.00
CA ARG A 49 -1.92 -0.10 17.54
C ARG A 49 -2.13 -1.58 17.88
N ALA A 50 -3.28 -1.94 18.47
CA ALA A 50 -3.53 -3.30 18.91
C ALA A 50 -3.63 -4.28 17.71
N ARG A 51 -4.28 -3.85 16.62
CA ARG A 51 -4.39 -4.67 15.40
C ARG A 51 -3.11 -4.64 14.57
N GLN A 52 -2.37 -3.53 14.64
CA GLN A 52 -1.11 -3.36 13.92
C GLN A 52 0.04 -4.17 14.53
N GLU A 53 0.05 -4.39 15.84
CA GLU A 53 1.09 -5.17 16.50
C GLU A 53 1.17 -6.61 15.97
N ALA A 54 0.02 -7.28 15.80
CA ALA A 54 -0.04 -8.63 15.25
C ALA A 54 0.51 -8.69 13.81
N GLU A 55 0.14 -7.74 12.96
CA GLU A 55 0.64 -7.65 11.58
C GLU A 55 2.13 -7.26 11.53
N THR A 56 2.59 -6.42 12.47
CA THR A 56 4.01 -6.06 12.60
C THR A 56 4.83 -7.29 12.99
N ALA A 57 4.39 -8.08 13.96
CA ALA A 57 5.05 -9.33 14.34
C ALA A 57 5.12 -10.32 13.15
N ARG A 58 4.05 -10.41 12.36
CA ARG A 58 4.00 -11.24 11.15
C ARG A 58 4.95 -10.74 10.07
N MET A 59 5.07 -9.41 9.92
CA MET A 59 6.02 -8.78 9.00
C MET A 59 7.47 -9.02 9.43
N GLU A 60 7.78 -8.87 10.71
CA GLU A 60 9.11 -9.16 11.25
C GLU A 60 9.50 -10.63 11.05
N ALA A 61 8.57 -11.57 11.25
CA ALA A 61 8.79 -12.98 10.98
C ALA A 61 9.10 -13.26 9.50
N HIS A 62 8.44 -12.54 8.58
CA HIS A 62 8.70 -12.65 7.14
C HIS A 62 10.07 -12.08 6.76
N ILE A 63 10.45 -10.92 7.31
CA ILE A 63 11.77 -10.31 7.08
C ILE A 63 12.88 -11.23 7.60
N LYS A 64 12.72 -11.80 8.81
CA LYS A 64 13.67 -12.77 9.39
C LYS A 64 13.86 -14.02 8.53
N ARG A 65 12.83 -14.43 7.77
CA ARG A 65 12.90 -15.53 6.80
C ARG A 65 13.49 -15.12 5.45
N ARG A 66 14.11 -13.94 5.35
CA ARG A 66 14.63 -13.34 4.11
C ARG A 66 13.55 -13.14 3.04
N GLY A 67 12.30 -12.93 3.47
CA GLY A 67 11.19 -12.66 2.59
C GLY A 67 11.26 -11.25 2.00
N VAL A 68 10.75 -11.09 0.78
CA VAL A 68 10.69 -9.78 0.10
C VAL A 68 9.39 -9.05 0.45
N LEU A 69 9.52 -7.78 0.83
CA LEU A 69 8.43 -6.86 1.16
C LEU A 69 8.31 -5.75 0.10
N ALA A 70 7.10 -5.45 -0.34
CA ALA A 70 6.79 -4.29 -1.17
C ALA A 70 5.86 -3.34 -0.41
N PHE A 71 6.15 -2.04 -0.44
CA PHE A 71 5.31 -1.02 0.18
C PHE A 71 5.49 0.33 -0.53
N CYS A 72 4.48 1.20 -0.43
CA CYS A 72 4.56 2.57 -0.92
C CYS A 72 4.93 3.49 0.27
N PRO A 73 6.15 4.08 0.30
CA PRO A 73 6.62 4.89 1.44
C PRO A 73 5.84 6.20 1.64
N GLU A 74 5.05 6.60 0.65
CA GLU A 74 4.13 7.75 0.65
C GLU A 74 2.90 7.53 1.55
N GLY A 75 2.54 6.27 1.81
CA GLY A 75 1.40 5.88 2.65
C GLY A 75 0.02 6.15 2.05
N GLY A 76 -0.06 6.66 0.82
CA GLY A 76 -1.29 6.89 0.09
C GLY A 76 -1.02 7.06 -1.40
N MET A 77 -2.08 7.03 -2.21
CA MET A 77 -1.97 7.32 -3.64
C MET A 77 -1.60 8.80 -3.86
N ASN A 78 -0.95 9.08 -4.99
CA ASN A 78 -0.59 10.44 -5.38
C ASN A 78 -1.82 11.31 -5.68
N LYS A 79 -1.92 12.48 -5.04
CA LYS A 79 -3.06 13.41 -5.20
C LYS A 79 -2.88 14.30 -6.43
N THR A 80 -1.64 14.68 -6.73
CA THR A 80 -1.30 15.60 -7.80
C THR A 80 -0.20 14.97 -8.68
N PRO A 81 -0.57 14.01 -9.57
CA PRO A 81 0.41 13.33 -10.43
C PRO A 81 1.23 14.28 -11.31
N SER A 82 0.68 15.45 -11.64
CA SER A 82 1.34 16.51 -12.41
C SER A 82 2.45 17.24 -11.65
N GLU A 83 2.45 17.19 -10.32
CA GLU A 83 3.39 17.93 -9.46
C GLU A 83 4.56 17.05 -8.97
N GLY A 84 4.58 15.76 -9.34
CA GLY A 84 5.59 14.80 -8.91
C GLY A 84 5.08 13.82 -7.85
N LEU A 85 5.97 13.04 -7.24
CA LEU A 85 5.64 12.04 -6.22
C LEU A 85 5.37 12.68 -4.85
N ASN A 86 4.51 12.08 -4.03
CA ASN A 86 4.33 12.58 -2.66
C ASN A 86 5.63 12.40 -1.84
N PRO A 87 5.83 13.21 -0.79
CA PRO A 87 6.93 13.01 0.13
C PRO A 87 6.84 11.66 0.85
N PHE A 88 8.00 11.02 1.05
CA PHE A 88 8.10 9.81 1.85
C PHE A 88 7.85 10.11 3.32
N ARG A 89 7.08 9.24 3.97
CA ARG A 89 6.78 9.41 5.39
C ARG A 89 7.95 9.03 6.27
N ARG A 90 8.09 9.78 7.36
CA ARG A 90 9.02 9.43 8.43
C ARG A 90 8.66 8.06 9.00
N GLY A 91 9.64 7.17 9.06
CA GLY A 91 9.47 5.81 9.59
C GLY A 91 9.13 4.74 8.54
N SER A 92 8.85 5.10 7.29
CA SER A 92 8.57 4.12 6.23
C SER A 92 9.71 3.12 6.01
N PHE A 93 10.96 3.54 6.23
CA PHE A 93 12.15 2.70 6.11
C PHE A 93 12.68 2.15 7.45
N ALA A 94 11.96 2.33 8.56
CA ALA A 94 12.43 1.92 9.89
C ALA A 94 12.73 0.40 9.96
N GLN A 95 11.92 -0.41 9.28
CA GLN A 95 12.10 -1.87 9.23
C GLN A 95 13.34 -2.25 8.40
N ALA A 96 13.56 -1.58 7.27
CA ALA A 96 14.75 -1.80 6.45
C ALA A 96 16.03 -1.42 7.21
N ALA A 97 15.99 -0.32 7.97
CA ALA A 97 17.08 0.09 8.85
C ALA A 97 17.32 -0.91 9.99
N LYS A 98 16.25 -1.37 10.67
CA LYS A 98 16.32 -2.33 11.79
C LYS A 98 16.92 -3.68 11.40
N TYR A 99 16.63 -4.17 10.19
CA TYR A 99 17.06 -5.48 9.72
C TYR A 99 18.16 -5.41 8.64
N SER A 100 18.76 -4.25 8.42
CA SER A 100 19.82 -4.01 7.41
C SER A 100 19.48 -4.64 6.05
N THR A 101 18.24 -4.47 5.60
CA THR A 101 17.71 -5.11 4.40
C THR A 101 17.94 -4.21 3.17
N PRO A 102 18.39 -4.76 2.02
CA PRO A 102 18.55 -3.98 0.80
C PRO A 102 17.21 -3.43 0.31
N ILE A 103 17.22 -2.18 -0.16
CA ILE A 103 16.04 -1.48 -0.67
C ILE A 103 16.16 -1.36 -2.18
N TRP A 104 15.09 -1.73 -2.88
CA TRP A 104 14.96 -1.59 -4.33
C TRP A 104 13.84 -0.60 -4.64
N GLY A 105 14.15 0.45 -5.40
CA GLY A 105 13.18 1.46 -5.81
C GLY A 105 12.53 1.09 -7.14
N ALA A 106 11.21 1.23 -7.21
CA ALA A 106 10.45 1.17 -8.45
C ALA A 106 9.48 2.34 -8.50
N ALA A 107 9.39 3.01 -9.65
CA ALA A 107 8.43 4.08 -9.89
C ALA A 107 7.40 3.60 -10.91
N LEU A 108 6.12 3.86 -10.64
CA LEU A 108 5.01 3.56 -11.54
C LEU A 108 4.55 4.85 -12.20
N HIS A 109 4.59 4.89 -13.52
CA HIS A 109 4.13 6.04 -14.32
C HIS A 109 3.00 5.60 -15.26
N GLY A 110 2.04 6.47 -15.51
CA GLY A 110 0.86 6.18 -16.35
C GLY A 110 -0.26 5.39 -15.65
N SER A 111 0.01 4.76 -14.50
CA SER A 111 -1.02 4.03 -13.73
C SER A 111 -2.18 4.92 -13.29
N THR A 112 -1.94 6.23 -13.11
CA THR A 112 -3.01 7.19 -12.77
C THR A 112 -3.97 7.47 -13.92
N ALA A 113 -3.52 7.27 -15.17
CA ALA A 113 -4.38 7.36 -16.35
C ALA A 113 -5.09 6.04 -16.62
N ALA A 114 -4.45 4.91 -16.33
CA ALA A 114 -5.02 3.58 -16.47
C ALA A 114 -6.03 3.22 -15.37
N TRP A 115 -5.79 3.67 -14.14
CA TRP A 115 -6.63 3.38 -12.98
C TRP A 115 -6.64 4.60 -12.05
N PRO A 116 -7.50 5.59 -12.31
CA PRO A 116 -7.56 6.80 -11.50
C PRO A 116 -8.07 6.47 -10.09
N ARG A 117 -7.70 7.30 -9.12
CA ARG A 117 -7.91 7.05 -7.69
C ARG A 117 -9.38 6.77 -7.33
N ASP A 118 -10.27 7.48 -7.99
CA ASP A 118 -11.72 7.45 -7.80
C ASP A 118 -12.39 6.26 -8.49
N ALA A 119 -11.69 5.58 -9.42
CA ALA A 119 -12.16 4.33 -10.00
C ALA A 119 -12.04 3.18 -8.98
N LEU A 120 -13.17 2.86 -8.34
CA LEU A 120 -13.28 1.76 -7.36
C LEU A 120 -13.11 0.37 -7.99
N LEU A 121 -13.56 0.19 -9.22
CA LEU A 121 -13.47 -1.07 -9.96
C LEU A 121 -13.51 -0.78 -11.46
N GLY A 122 -12.55 -1.30 -12.22
CA GLY A 122 -12.45 -1.08 -13.66
C GLY A 122 -11.84 0.28 -13.97
N GLY A 123 -10.53 0.27 -14.25
CA GLY A 123 -9.82 1.45 -14.73
C GLY A 123 -10.17 1.82 -16.17
N ASP A 124 -9.52 2.86 -16.69
CA ASP A 124 -9.71 3.34 -18.05
C ASP A 124 -8.92 2.49 -19.06
N PRO A 125 -9.43 2.35 -20.30
CA PRO A 125 -8.71 1.68 -21.37
C PRO A 125 -7.35 2.33 -21.60
N SER A 126 -6.28 1.55 -21.48
CA SER A 126 -4.92 2.01 -21.67
C SER A 126 -4.41 1.62 -23.06
N THR A 127 -3.84 2.57 -23.79
CA THR A 127 -3.18 2.29 -25.08
C THR A 127 -1.80 1.69 -24.82
N VAL A 128 -1.60 0.42 -25.19
CA VAL A 128 -0.27 -0.20 -25.21
C VAL A 128 0.40 0.17 -26.53
N ALA A 129 1.18 1.25 -26.52
CA ALA A 129 2.05 1.60 -27.64
C ALA A 129 3.41 0.93 -27.43
N LEU A 130 3.87 0.18 -28.43
CA LEU A 130 5.26 -0.25 -28.50
C LEU A 130 6.07 0.94 -29.04
N SER A 131 6.92 1.52 -28.19
CA SER A 131 7.93 2.50 -28.60
C SER A 131 9.24 1.81 -28.95
#